data_AF-A0A815MG39-F1
#
_entry.id   AF-A0A815MG39-F1
#
_cell.length_a   1.000
_cell.length_b   1.000
_cell.length_c   1.000
_cell.angle_alpha   90.00
_cell.angle_beta   90.00
_cell.angle_gamma   90.00
#
_symmetry.space_group_name_H-M   'P 1'
#
loop_
_entity.id
_entity.type
_entity.pdbx_description
1 polymer ?
#
loop_
_entity_poly.entity_id
_entity_poly.type
_entity_poly.pdbx_seq_one_letter_code
_entity_poly.pdbx_strand_id
1 'polypeptide(L)'
;MSTLDTLASQVPQELRVKLMQHFGIAKEYEKNPGMISITYYCLMYIANEALKLQKDKQFVSNVLDYLEATKRNNPNDEIIKSMVTGQTTIEELISVLVTETNEAEDDEHKTPEQLRLLMRKHYTVGGLADILSVFGSVKDDFITLGKIAKSRAVAIFRDLKSGAGSSGGPSSAIRPPDSTSDRTVSPEIPSKNPSTSFYNQTTSNKDVPFDVISQVQRLLRYANSALENEDIATTVHNCEQVLQLLQPYNH
;
A
#
# COMPACT_ATOMS: atom_id res chain seq x y z
N MET A 1 9.17 25.75 0.26
CA MET A 1 9.03 24.51 -0.54
C MET A 1 10.22 23.63 -0.16
N SER A 2 9.99 22.41 0.32
CA SER A 2 11.10 21.52 0.74
C SER A 2 11.96 21.15 -0.47
N THR A 3 13.24 20.85 -0.29
CA THR A 3 14.10 20.28 -1.34
C THR A 3 13.48 19.02 -1.96
N LEU A 4 12.80 18.19 -1.15
CA LEU A 4 12.03 17.05 -1.64
C LEU A 4 10.86 17.45 -2.55
N ASP A 5 10.18 18.57 -2.28
CA ASP A 5 9.08 19.05 -3.13
C ASP A 5 9.60 19.49 -4.51
N THR A 6 10.77 20.14 -4.53
CA THR A 6 11.44 20.51 -5.77
C THR A 6 11.84 19.26 -6.57
N LEU A 7 12.44 18.25 -5.93
CA LEU A 7 12.77 16.99 -6.59
C LEU A 7 11.54 16.26 -7.11
N ALA A 8 10.45 16.19 -6.33
CA ALA A 8 9.20 15.56 -6.75
C ALA A 8 8.58 16.25 -7.98
N SER A 9 8.74 17.57 -8.12
CA SER A 9 8.26 18.32 -9.29
C SER A 9 9.03 18.01 -10.58
N GLN A 10 10.30 17.59 -10.46
CA GLN A 10 11.18 17.28 -11.57
C GLN A 10 11.01 15.83 -12.10
N VAL A 11 10.16 15.02 -11.46
CA VAL A 11 9.99 13.62 -11.85
C VAL A 11 9.45 13.50 -13.28
N PRO A 12 10.13 12.74 -14.17
CA PRO A 12 9.65 12.47 -15.53
C PRO A 12 8.26 11.84 -15.54
N GLN A 13 7.43 12.19 -16.53
CA GLN A 13 6.04 11.73 -16.60
C GLN A 13 5.91 10.19 -16.60
N GLU A 14 6.84 9.51 -17.25
CA GLU A 14 6.92 8.05 -17.34
C GLU A 14 7.15 7.38 -15.97
N LEU A 15 7.84 8.07 -15.06
CA LEU A 15 8.20 7.58 -13.73
C LEU A 15 7.25 8.05 -12.63
N ARG A 16 6.42 9.06 -12.91
CA ARG A 16 5.59 9.72 -11.91
C ARG A 16 4.75 8.73 -11.11
N VAL A 17 4.03 7.83 -11.76
CA VAL A 17 3.17 6.86 -11.06
C VAL A 17 3.98 5.92 -10.15
N LYS A 18 5.18 5.50 -10.61
CA LYS A 18 6.03 4.56 -9.88
C LYS A 18 6.75 5.21 -8.69
N LEU A 19 7.23 6.45 -8.85
CA LEU A 19 8.13 7.09 -7.88
C LEU A 19 7.40 7.99 -6.87
N MET A 20 6.20 8.47 -7.18
CA MET A 20 5.48 9.38 -6.27
C MET A 20 5.19 8.77 -4.89
N GLN A 21 4.96 7.46 -4.81
CA GLN A 21 4.83 6.76 -3.53
C GLN A 21 6.04 6.93 -2.64
N HIS A 22 7.22 6.73 -3.21
CA HIS A 22 8.49 6.80 -2.51
C HIS A 22 8.83 8.22 -2.07
N PHE A 23 8.47 9.24 -2.86
CA PHE A 23 8.56 10.64 -2.43
C PHE A 23 7.59 10.98 -1.30
N GLY A 24 6.37 10.44 -1.34
CA GLY A 24 5.38 10.61 -0.26
C GLY A 24 5.89 10.07 1.07
N ILE A 25 6.44 8.85 1.06
CA ILE A 25 7.05 8.22 2.24
C ILE A 25 8.28 9.03 2.69
N ALA A 26 9.18 9.38 1.77
CA ALA A 26 10.39 10.16 2.08
C ALA A 26 10.05 11.47 2.81
N LYS A 27 9.01 12.18 2.37
CA LYS A 27 8.56 13.45 2.97
C LYS A 27 7.92 13.25 4.34
N GLU A 28 7.27 12.11 4.57
CA GLU A 28 6.69 11.79 5.87
C GLU A 28 7.79 11.54 6.92
N TYR A 29 8.82 10.77 6.55
CA TYR A 29 9.95 10.46 7.43
C TYR A 29 10.97 11.60 7.55
N GLU A 30 11.08 12.50 6.56
CA GLU A 30 11.97 13.69 6.63
C GLU A 30 11.60 14.59 7.84
N LYS A 31 10.33 14.59 8.26
CA LYS A 31 9.87 15.37 9.42
C LYS A 31 10.40 14.86 10.75
N ASN A 32 10.88 13.61 10.79
CA ASN A 32 11.38 12.95 12.00
C ASN A 32 12.90 12.82 11.88
N PRO A 33 13.69 13.69 12.54
CA PRO A 33 15.15 13.68 12.38
C PRO A 33 15.81 12.33 12.71
N GLY A 34 15.22 11.56 13.63
CA GLY A 34 15.71 10.22 14.00
C GLY A 34 15.47 9.13 12.96
N MET A 35 14.72 9.42 11.89
CA MET A 35 14.38 8.45 10.83
C MET A 35 14.79 8.94 9.44
N ILE A 36 15.75 9.88 9.36
CA ILE A 36 16.25 10.43 8.09
C ILE A 36 16.85 9.35 7.17
N SER A 37 17.33 8.24 7.74
CA SER A 37 17.79 7.06 7.02
C SER A 37 16.69 6.45 6.13
N ILE A 38 15.42 6.51 6.53
CA ILE A 38 14.29 6.03 5.69
C ILE A 38 14.13 6.93 4.46
N THR A 39 14.19 8.25 4.63
CA THR A 39 14.19 9.22 3.53
C THR A 39 15.35 8.96 2.57
N TYR A 40 16.55 8.69 3.11
CA TYR A 40 17.74 8.34 2.33
C TYR A 40 17.49 7.10 1.44
N TYR A 41 16.99 6.00 2.01
CA TYR A 41 16.74 4.78 1.23
C TYR A 41 15.57 4.91 0.23
N CYS A 42 14.54 5.70 0.54
CA CYS A 42 13.51 6.06 -0.44
C CYS A 42 14.11 6.74 -1.67
N LEU A 43 15.01 7.71 -1.46
CA LEU A 43 15.66 8.43 -2.55
C LEU A 43 16.70 7.57 -3.29
N MET A 44 17.39 6.65 -2.61
CA MET A 44 18.25 5.66 -3.28
C MET A 44 17.44 4.78 -4.24
N TYR A 45 16.27 4.31 -3.83
CA TYR A 45 15.37 3.56 -4.70
C TYR A 45 14.95 4.39 -5.92
N ILE A 46 14.54 5.64 -5.69
CA ILE A 46 14.19 6.60 -6.75
C ILE A 46 15.35 6.79 -7.73
N ALA A 47 16.57 6.97 -7.24
CA ALA A 47 17.76 7.14 -8.07
C ALA A 47 18.03 5.88 -8.90
N ASN A 48 17.97 4.69 -8.30
CA ASN A 48 18.16 3.41 -8.99
C ASN A 48 17.14 3.22 -10.12
N GLU A 49 15.86 3.53 -9.87
CA GLU A 49 14.81 3.43 -10.87
C GLU A 49 14.94 4.48 -11.98
N ALA A 50 15.34 5.70 -11.65
CA ALA A 50 15.58 6.74 -12.64
C ALA A 50 16.82 6.45 -13.52
N LEU A 51 17.89 5.90 -12.93
CA LEU A 51 19.10 5.49 -13.64
C LEU A 51 18.84 4.39 -14.67
N LYS A 52 17.91 3.46 -14.40
CA LYS A 52 17.52 2.40 -15.36
C LYS A 52 16.96 2.96 -16.67
N LEU A 53 16.32 4.13 -16.63
CA LEU A 53 15.73 4.75 -17.82
C LEU A 53 16.73 5.60 -18.62
N GLN A 54 17.81 6.08 -17.99
CA GLN A 54 18.87 6.90 -18.62
C GLN A 54 18.40 8.17 -19.36
N LYS A 55 17.13 8.58 -19.20
CA LYS A 55 16.51 9.68 -19.97
C LYS A 55 16.70 11.06 -19.35
N ASP A 56 16.63 11.17 -18.02
CA ASP A 56 16.68 12.46 -17.32
C ASP A 56 17.87 12.54 -16.36
N LYS A 57 19.03 12.89 -16.94
CA LYS A 57 20.30 12.97 -16.21
C LYS A 57 20.29 14.07 -15.15
N GLN A 58 19.53 15.15 -15.35
CA GLN A 58 19.51 16.28 -14.43
C GLN A 58 18.68 15.96 -13.19
N PHE A 59 17.52 15.32 -13.37
CA PHE A 59 16.75 14.80 -12.23
C PHE A 59 17.59 13.83 -11.40
N VAL A 60 18.25 12.86 -12.05
CA VAL A 60 19.12 11.89 -11.37
C VAL A 60 20.25 12.60 -10.61
N SER A 61 20.93 13.57 -11.24
CA SER A 61 21.98 14.36 -10.60
C SER A 61 21.48 15.02 -9.31
N ASN A 62 20.32 15.69 -9.37
CA ASN A 62 19.78 16.40 -8.21
C ASN A 62 19.40 15.43 -7.07
N VAL A 63 18.92 14.23 -7.39
CA VAL A 63 18.65 13.19 -6.38
C VAL A 63 19.95 12.67 -5.75
N LEU A 64 21.00 12.45 -6.56
CA LEU A 64 22.32 12.05 -6.06
C LEU A 64 22.96 13.12 -5.17
N ASP A 65 22.85 14.40 -5.56
CA ASP A 65 23.35 15.52 -4.76
C ASP A 65 22.66 15.56 -3.38
N TYR A 66 21.35 15.29 -3.32
CA TYR A 66 20.63 15.17 -2.05
C TYR A 66 21.18 13.99 -1.24
N LEU A 67 21.34 12.80 -1.83
CA LEU A 67 21.86 11.62 -1.13
C LEU A 67 23.26 11.86 -0.56
N GLU A 68 24.14 12.51 -1.33
CA GLU A 68 25.48 12.89 -0.88
C GLU A 68 25.43 13.91 0.26
N ALA A 69 24.53 14.90 0.18
CA ALA A 69 24.33 15.88 1.25
C ALA A 69 23.79 15.23 2.52
N THR A 70 22.83 14.30 2.42
CA THR A 70 22.28 13.57 3.57
C THR A 70 23.35 12.71 4.23
N LYS A 71 24.17 11.99 3.45
CA LYS A 71 25.31 11.22 3.98
C LYS A 71 26.38 12.14 4.60
N ARG A 72 26.61 13.29 3.94
CA ARG A 72 27.29 14.51 4.40
C ARG A 72 26.99 14.84 5.86
N ASN A 73 25.71 15.11 6.07
CA ASN A 73 25.18 15.73 7.28
C ASN A 73 24.90 14.72 8.39
N ASN A 74 24.91 13.42 8.09
CA ASN A 74 24.68 12.34 9.05
C ASN A 74 25.88 11.38 9.14
N PRO A 75 27.09 11.89 9.46
CA PRO A 75 28.32 11.10 9.42
C PRO A 75 28.42 10.06 10.54
N ASN A 76 27.47 10.01 11.48
CA ASN A 76 27.43 9.04 12.58
C ASN A 76 26.23 8.08 12.49
N ASP A 77 25.41 8.20 11.45
CA ASP A 77 24.25 7.32 11.26
C ASP A 77 24.72 5.96 10.72
N GLU A 78 24.67 4.93 11.56
CA GLU A 78 25.06 3.56 11.20
C GLU A 78 24.14 2.94 10.15
N ILE A 79 22.87 3.34 10.12
CA ILE A 79 21.85 2.85 9.19
C ILE A 79 22.18 3.33 7.77
N ILE A 80 22.70 4.55 7.62
CA ILE A 80 23.16 5.10 6.33
C ILE A 80 24.53 4.53 5.91
N LYS A 81 25.41 4.23 6.88
CA LYS A 81 26.76 3.73 6.60
C LYS A 81 26.80 2.26 6.18
N SER A 82 25.91 1.45 6.74
CA SER A 82 25.90 0.00 6.57
C SER A 82 24.64 -0.43 5.83
N MET A 83 24.81 -0.95 4.62
CA MET A 83 23.71 -1.53 3.85
C MET A 83 23.00 -2.66 4.61
N VAL A 84 23.76 -3.45 5.40
CA VAL A 84 23.18 -4.54 6.21
C VAL A 84 22.31 -3.98 7.33
N THR A 85 22.80 -2.96 8.04
CA THR A 85 22.04 -2.30 9.12
C THR A 85 20.82 -1.58 8.55
N GLY A 86 20.96 -0.92 7.39
CA GLY A 86 19.88 -0.31 6.64
C GLY A 86 18.79 -1.30 6.27
N GLN A 87 19.17 -2.45 5.72
CA GLN A 87 18.23 -3.51 5.38
C GLN A 87 17.45 -3.99 6.60
N THR A 88 18.15 -4.39 7.67
CA THR A 88 17.52 -4.89 8.90
C THR A 88 16.56 -3.86 9.49
N THR A 89 16.95 -2.57 9.51
CA THR A 89 16.09 -1.49 10.02
C THR A 89 14.80 -1.36 9.21
N ILE A 90 14.87 -1.47 7.89
CA ILE A 90 13.68 -1.40 7.02
C ILE A 90 12.82 -2.66 7.17
N GLU A 91 13.42 -3.84 7.25
CA GLU A 91 12.70 -5.11 7.52
C GLU A 91 11.97 -5.05 8.87
N GLU A 92 12.60 -4.53 9.92
CA GLU A 92 12.00 -4.34 11.24
C GLU A 92 10.86 -3.31 11.22
N LEU A 93 11.07 -2.17 10.55
CA LEU A 93 10.03 -1.15 10.38
C LEU A 93 8.81 -1.69 9.63
N ILE A 94 9.03 -2.48 8.57
CA ILE A 94 7.95 -3.16 7.85
C ILE A 94 7.19 -4.08 8.81
N SER A 95 7.91 -4.86 9.61
CA SER A 95 7.30 -5.81 10.56
C SER A 95 6.44 -5.10 11.60
N VAL A 96 6.95 -4.01 12.19
CA VAL A 96 6.19 -3.18 13.14
C VAL A 96 4.92 -2.62 12.49
N LEU A 97 5.04 -2.00 11.31
CA LEU A 97 3.88 -1.46 10.61
C LEU A 97 2.86 -2.54 10.25
N VAL A 98 3.31 -3.73 9.83
CA VAL A 98 2.42 -4.85 9.52
C VAL A 98 1.65 -5.27 10.75
N THR A 99 2.30 -5.43 11.90
CA THR A 99 1.63 -5.73 13.18
C THR A 99 0.58 -4.67 13.51
N GLU A 100 0.96 -3.39 13.47
CA GLU A 100 0.03 -2.29 13.74
C GLU A 100 -1.16 -2.26 12.77
N THR A 101 -0.94 -2.56 11.48
CA THR A 101 -2.03 -2.62 10.51
C THR A 101 -2.96 -3.80 10.75
N ASN A 102 -2.42 -4.95 11.16
CA ASN A 102 -3.21 -6.14 11.44
C ASN A 102 -4.06 -5.95 12.70
N GLU A 103 -3.46 -5.41 13.78
CA GLU A 103 -4.18 -5.07 15.01
C GLU A 103 -5.27 -4.05 14.76
N ALA A 104 -4.96 -3.00 13.98
CA ALA A 104 -5.95 -2.03 13.58
C ALA A 104 -7.07 -2.72 12.79
N GLU A 105 -6.77 -3.59 11.82
CA GLU A 105 -7.77 -4.31 11.01
C GLU A 105 -8.79 -5.09 11.82
N ASP A 106 -8.41 -5.65 12.97
CA ASP A 106 -9.30 -6.42 13.83
C ASP A 106 -10.32 -5.55 14.59
N ASP A 107 -10.12 -4.23 14.69
CA ASP A 107 -11.09 -3.30 15.27
C ASP A 107 -12.29 -3.06 14.33
N GLU A 108 -13.46 -3.60 14.63
CA GLU A 108 -14.65 -3.44 13.78
C GLU A 108 -15.19 -1.99 13.72
N HIS A 109 -14.84 -1.13 14.68
CA HIS A 109 -15.44 0.20 14.88
C HIS A 109 -14.53 1.37 14.50
N LYS A 110 -13.79 1.26 13.39
CA LYS A 110 -12.87 2.33 12.94
C LYS A 110 -13.61 3.59 12.48
N THR A 111 -13.19 4.73 13.00
CA THR A 111 -13.56 6.05 12.46
C THR A 111 -12.96 6.27 11.07
N PRO A 112 -13.51 7.20 10.25
CA PRO A 112 -12.92 7.57 8.97
C PRO A 112 -11.46 8.08 9.08
N GLU A 113 -11.08 8.68 10.20
CA GLU A 113 -9.70 9.12 10.44
C GLU A 113 -8.76 7.94 10.70
N GLN A 114 -9.17 6.96 11.51
CA GLN A 114 -8.44 5.73 11.73
C GLN A 114 -8.29 4.92 10.43
N LEU A 115 -9.33 4.86 9.59
CA LEU A 115 -9.25 4.24 8.26
C LEU A 115 -8.24 4.97 7.34
N ARG A 116 -8.20 6.31 7.36
CA ARG A 116 -7.19 7.06 6.59
C ARG A 116 -5.77 6.80 7.09
N LEU A 117 -5.59 6.67 8.40
CA LEU A 117 -4.30 6.32 8.99
C LEU A 117 -3.89 4.89 8.59
N LEU A 118 -4.81 3.93 8.70
CA LEU A 118 -4.59 2.53 8.31
C LEU A 118 -4.23 2.41 6.82
N MET A 119 -4.96 3.11 5.95
CA MET A 119 -4.67 3.21 4.52
C MET A 119 -3.23 3.72 4.28
N ARG A 120 -2.82 4.77 5.00
CA ARG A 120 -1.47 5.34 4.89
C ARG A 120 -0.40 4.36 5.36
N LYS A 121 -0.63 3.63 6.47
CA LYS A 121 0.30 2.59 6.94
C LYS A 121 0.48 1.47 5.91
N HIS A 122 -0.61 0.96 5.34
CA HIS A 122 -0.56 -0.03 4.24
C HIS A 122 0.18 0.51 3.00
N TYR A 123 -0.04 1.78 2.66
CA TYR A 123 0.68 2.44 1.59
C TYR A 123 2.19 2.54 1.87
N THR A 124 2.57 2.84 3.11
CA THR A 124 3.97 2.90 3.53
C THR A 124 4.63 1.51 3.49
N VAL A 125 3.99 0.47 4.03
CA VAL A 125 4.49 -0.92 3.97
C VAL A 125 4.76 -1.34 2.52
N GLY A 126 3.83 -1.04 1.61
CA GLY A 126 3.99 -1.35 0.20
C GLY A 126 5.20 -0.68 -0.45
N GLY A 127 5.51 0.57 -0.09
CA GLY A 127 6.67 1.29 -0.62
C GLY A 127 7.98 0.88 0.04
N LEU A 128 7.98 0.60 1.35
CA LEU A 128 9.16 0.07 2.05
C LEU A 128 9.57 -1.31 1.51
N ALA A 129 8.60 -2.17 1.17
CA ALA A 129 8.87 -3.44 0.53
C ALA A 129 9.58 -3.30 -0.84
N ASP A 130 9.21 -2.28 -1.64
CA ASP A 130 9.90 -1.99 -2.91
C ASP A 130 11.35 -1.53 -2.66
N ILE A 131 11.56 -0.72 -1.61
CA ILE A 131 12.88 -0.17 -1.24
C ILE A 131 13.86 -1.28 -0.85
N LEU A 132 13.39 -2.45 -0.37
CA LEU A 132 14.27 -3.57 -0.08
C LEU A 132 15.09 -4.02 -1.29
N SER A 133 14.64 -3.72 -2.52
CA SER A 133 15.41 -4.00 -3.74
C SER A 133 16.71 -3.19 -3.86
N VAL A 134 16.87 -2.10 -3.10
CA VAL A 134 18.12 -1.33 -3.01
C VAL A 134 19.25 -2.16 -2.39
N PHE A 135 18.93 -3.13 -1.53
CA PHE A 135 19.90 -4.00 -0.86
C PHE A 135 20.23 -5.26 -1.66
N GLY A 136 19.57 -5.48 -2.81
CA GLY A 136 19.81 -6.62 -3.69
C GLY A 136 18.56 -7.45 -3.95
N SER A 137 18.71 -8.79 -3.93
CA SER A 137 17.59 -9.71 -4.13
C SER A 137 16.63 -9.65 -2.93
N VAL A 138 15.39 -9.26 -3.20
CA VAL A 138 14.32 -9.20 -2.20
C VAL A 138 13.79 -10.60 -1.94
N LYS A 139 13.53 -10.94 -0.66
CA LYS A 139 12.88 -12.21 -0.29
C LYS A 139 11.44 -12.23 -0.83
N ASP A 140 10.97 -13.39 -1.30
CA ASP A 140 9.65 -13.54 -1.92
C ASP A 140 8.50 -13.12 -0.99
N ASP A 141 8.69 -13.30 0.33
CA ASP A 141 7.73 -12.87 1.36
C ASP A 141 7.49 -11.36 1.30
N PHE A 142 8.54 -10.55 1.16
CA PHE A 142 8.41 -9.09 1.08
C PHE A 142 7.80 -8.63 -0.24
N ILE A 143 8.07 -9.34 -1.34
CA ILE A 143 7.43 -9.07 -2.64
C ILE A 143 5.92 -9.30 -2.53
N THR A 144 5.53 -10.43 -1.94
CA THR A 144 4.13 -10.80 -1.75
C THR A 144 3.44 -9.84 -0.78
N LEU A 145 4.09 -9.54 0.35
CA LEU A 145 3.62 -8.57 1.34
C LEU A 145 3.41 -7.18 0.73
N GLY A 146 4.35 -6.68 -0.07
CA GLY A 146 4.25 -5.38 -0.72
C GLY A 146 3.02 -5.30 -1.65
N LYS A 147 2.73 -6.37 -2.40
CA LYS A 147 1.51 -6.46 -3.23
C LYS A 147 0.24 -6.44 -2.37
N ILE A 148 0.22 -7.23 -1.29
CA ILE A 148 -0.90 -7.31 -0.35
C ILE A 148 -1.17 -5.93 0.27
N ALA A 149 -0.15 -5.28 0.81
CA ALA A 149 -0.27 -3.98 1.47
C ALA A 149 -0.78 -2.89 0.50
N LYS A 150 -0.27 -2.84 -0.74
CA LYS A 150 -0.77 -1.90 -1.75
C LYS A 150 -2.25 -2.16 -2.09
N SER A 151 -2.64 -3.43 -2.23
CA SER A 151 -4.03 -3.82 -2.46
C SER A 151 -4.94 -3.36 -1.32
N ARG A 152 -4.52 -3.54 -0.05
CA ARG A 152 -5.25 -3.07 1.15
C ARG A 152 -5.42 -1.57 1.17
N ALA A 153 -4.36 -0.82 0.88
CA ALA A 153 -4.44 0.64 0.81
C ALA A 153 -5.49 1.10 -0.22
N VAL A 154 -5.55 0.45 -1.39
CA VAL A 154 -6.55 0.74 -2.43
C VAL A 154 -7.97 0.37 -1.98
N ALA A 155 -8.14 -0.76 -1.30
CA ALA A 155 -9.43 -1.20 -0.76
C ALA A 155 -9.98 -0.17 0.24
N ILE A 156 -9.19 0.21 1.24
CA ILE A 156 -9.60 1.20 2.25
C ILE A 156 -9.86 2.57 1.61
N PHE A 157 -9.04 2.98 0.62
CA PHE A 157 -9.28 4.20 -0.12
C PHE A 157 -10.65 4.19 -0.84
N ARG A 158 -11.02 3.05 -1.43
CA ARG A 158 -12.32 2.87 -2.08
C ARG A 158 -13.46 2.98 -1.07
N ASP A 159 -13.33 2.34 0.09
CA ASP A 159 -14.34 2.37 1.16
C ASP A 159 -14.52 3.77 1.75
N LEU A 160 -13.43 4.50 1.94
CA LEU A 160 -13.47 5.91 2.35
C LEU A 160 -14.18 6.79 1.31
N LYS A 161 -13.98 6.49 0.01
CA LYS A 161 -14.61 7.25 -1.07
C LYS A 161 -16.09 6.92 -1.24
N SER A 162 -16.49 5.65 -1.08
CA SER A 162 -17.91 5.24 -1.12
C SER A 162 -18.67 5.73 0.12
N GLY A 163 -18.06 5.67 1.30
CA GLY A 163 -18.62 6.21 2.54
C GLY A 163 -18.78 7.74 2.52
N ALA A 164 -17.86 8.47 1.88
CA ALA A 164 -17.97 9.91 1.69
C ALA A 164 -18.96 10.34 0.58
N GLY A 165 -19.35 9.41 -0.31
CA GLY A 165 -20.28 9.64 -1.41
C GLY A 165 -21.74 9.25 -1.13
N SER A 166 -22.03 8.68 0.04
CA SER A 166 -23.35 8.19 0.44
C SER A 166 -24.07 9.14 1.41
N SER A 167 -24.11 10.44 1.10
CA SER A 167 -25.13 11.35 1.63
C SER A 167 -25.99 11.88 0.49
N GLY A 168 -26.95 11.07 0.03
CA GLY A 168 -27.91 11.52 -0.98
C GLY A 168 -28.73 10.43 -1.67
N GLY A 169 -29.66 9.80 -0.94
CA GLY A 169 -30.84 9.19 -1.56
C GLY A 169 -31.27 7.85 -0.95
N PRO A 170 -32.58 7.59 -0.81
CA PRO A 170 -33.13 7.03 0.41
C PRO A 170 -33.57 5.57 0.30
N SER A 171 -33.57 4.92 1.47
CA SER A 171 -34.48 3.86 1.93
C SER A 171 -35.37 3.22 0.84
N SER A 172 -34.99 2.03 0.37
CA SER A 172 -35.91 1.16 -0.37
C SER A 172 -36.66 0.27 0.61
N ALA A 173 -37.71 0.84 1.20
CA ALA A 173 -38.80 0.05 1.73
C ALA A 173 -39.62 -0.48 0.53
N ILE A 174 -39.54 -1.79 0.32
CA ILE A 174 -40.59 -2.71 -0.14
C ILE A 174 -41.74 -2.08 -0.97
N ARG A 175 -41.72 -2.38 -2.27
CA ARG A 175 -42.82 -2.32 -3.29
C ARG A 175 -44.11 -3.02 -2.77
N PRO A 176 -45.32 -2.85 -3.36
CA PRO A 176 -45.61 -3.15 -4.77
C PRO A 176 -46.70 -2.20 -5.39
N PRO A 177 -47.39 -2.50 -6.51
CA PRO A 177 -47.23 -1.70 -7.74
C PRO A 177 -48.52 -1.12 -8.33
N ASP A 178 -48.44 -0.03 -9.11
CA ASP A 178 -49.37 0.11 -10.25
C ASP A 178 -48.97 1.15 -11.31
N SER A 179 -49.01 0.69 -12.56
CA SER A 179 -49.64 1.29 -13.74
C SER A 179 -49.18 2.63 -14.36
N THR A 180 -48.54 2.48 -15.53
CA THR A 180 -48.82 3.09 -16.86
C THR A 180 -48.31 4.50 -17.29
N SER A 181 -47.55 4.47 -18.41
CA SER A 181 -47.69 5.27 -19.65
C SER A 181 -46.86 6.56 -19.91
N ASP A 182 -45.84 6.38 -20.76
CA ASP A 182 -45.55 7.04 -22.07
C ASP A 182 -44.83 8.42 -22.21
N ARG A 183 -43.78 8.39 -23.08
CA ARG A 183 -43.17 9.45 -23.95
C ARG A 183 -42.41 10.64 -23.33
N THR A 184 -41.36 11.25 -23.89
CA THR A 184 -40.34 11.03 -24.95
C THR A 184 -39.32 12.20 -24.81
N VAL A 185 -38.13 12.04 -25.39
CA VAL A 185 -37.18 13.08 -25.88
C VAL A 185 -36.06 13.51 -24.93
N SER A 186 -34.86 13.07 -25.31
CA SER A 186 -33.54 13.61 -24.96
C SER A 186 -33.27 14.91 -25.72
N PRO A 187 -32.37 15.79 -25.24
CA PRO A 187 -31.15 15.97 -26.03
C PRO A 187 -29.84 16.04 -25.22
N GLU A 188 -28.84 15.46 -25.88
CA GLU A 188 -27.40 15.34 -25.65
C GLU A 188 -26.65 16.67 -25.51
N ILE A 189 -25.74 16.80 -24.52
CA ILE A 189 -24.47 17.56 -24.63
C ILE A 189 -23.36 16.84 -23.81
N PRO A 190 -22.12 16.74 -24.33
CA PRO A 190 -21.13 15.74 -23.92
C PRO A 190 -20.16 16.26 -22.85
N SER A 191 -19.93 15.47 -21.80
CA SER A 191 -18.87 15.74 -20.84
C SER A 191 -17.83 14.64 -20.89
N LYS A 192 -16.67 14.97 -21.48
CA LYS A 192 -15.44 14.16 -21.48
C LYS A 192 -15.01 13.92 -20.03
N ASN A 193 -15.31 12.75 -19.50
CA ASN A 193 -14.68 12.23 -18.29
C ASN A 193 -13.61 11.22 -18.74
N PRO A 194 -12.32 11.38 -18.40
CA PRO A 194 -11.37 10.30 -18.59
C PRO A 194 -11.72 9.22 -17.58
N SER A 195 -12.51 8.23 -18.02
CA SER A 195 -12.62 6.95 -17.35
C SER A 195 -11.23 6.33 -17.29
N THR A 196 -10.52 6.52 -16.18
CA THR A 196 -9.33 5.75 -15.88
C THR A 196 -9.78 4.35 -15.49
N SER A 197 -10.10 3.57 -16.52
CA SER A 197 -10.31 2.13 -16.46
C SER A 197 -8.99 1.47 -16.07
N PHE A 198 -8.75 1.31 -14.77
CA PHE A 198 -7.64 0.52 -14.22
C PHE A 198 -8.07 -0.88 -13.78
N TYR A 199 -9.11 -1.43 -14.41
CA TYR A 199 -9.37 -2.87 -14.37
C TYR A 199 -9.62 -3.33 -15.79
N ASN A 200 -8.60 -3.99 -16.35
CA ASN A 200 -8.69 -5.17 -17.21
C ASN A 200 -7.26 -5.55 -17.62
N GLN A 201 -6.49 -6.06 -16.65
CA GLN A 201 -5.55 -7.12 -16.99
C GLN A 201 -6.18 -8.41 -16.52
N THR A 202 -6.71 -9.13 -17.50
CA THR A 202 -6.93 -10.57 -17.49
C THR A 202 -5.70 -11.27 -16.93
N THR A 203 -5.75 -11.71 -15.68
CA THR A 203 -5.00 -12.90 -15.26
C THR A 203 -5.95 -14.08 -15.35
N SER A 204 -5.46 -15.16 -15.95
CA SER A 204 -6.12 -16.45 -15.99
C SER A 204 -6.70 -16.82 -14.62
N ASN A 205 -7.83 -17.52 -14.67
CA ASN A 205 -8.61 -18.07 -13.57
C ASN A 205 -7.80 -19.01 -12.63
N LYS A 206 -6.82 -18.48 -11.89
CA LYS A 206 -5.88 -19.22 -11.00
C LYS A 206 -5.42 -18.47 -9.74
N ASP A 207 -5.72 -17.17 -9.60
CA ASP A 207 -5.24 -16.39 -8.45
C ASP A 207 -6.28 -16.40 -7.32
N VAL A 208 -5.86 -16.73 -6.09
CA VAL A 208 -6.71 -16.65 -4.89
C VAL A 208 -7.16 -15.19 -4.70
N PRO A 209 -8.47 -14.92 -4.60
CA PRO A 209 -9.00 -13.59 -4.34
C PRO A 209 -8.42 -12.95 -3.08
N PHE A 210 -8.24 -11.64 -3.16
CA PHE A 210 -7.51 -10.86 -2.14
C PHE A 210 -8.20 -10.84 -0.76
N ASP A 211 -9.53 -10.83 -0.76
CA ASP A 211 -10.40 -10.96 0.41
C ASP A 211 -10.21 -12.32 1.11
N VAL A 212 -10.09 -13.40 0.34
CA VAL A 212 -9.81 -14.75 0.86
C VAL A 212 -8.43 -14.79 1.51
N ILE A 213 -7.40 -14.22 0.88
CA ILE A 213 -6.04 -14.14 1.46
C ILE A 213 -6.05 -13.37 2.79
N SER A 214 -6.79 -12.26 2.86
CA SER A 214 -6.87 -11.45 4.08
C SER A 214 -7.57 -12.20 5.22
N GLN A 215 -8.64 -12.92 4.90
CA GLN A 215 -9.35 -13.73 5.89
C GLN A 215 -8.50 -14.90 6.40
N VAL A 216 -7.76 -15.56 5.49
CA VAL A 216 -6.81 -16.63 5.82
C VAL A 216 -5.70 -16.10 6.74
N GLN A 217 -5.10 -14.95 6.44
CA GLN A 217 -4.05 -14.37 7.28
C GLN A 217 -4.55 -14.04 8.69
N ARG A 218 -5.78 -13.56 8.83
CA ARG A 218 -6.40 -13.31 10.14
C ARG A 218 -6.61 -14.60 10.92
N LEU A 219 -7.18 -15.63 10.29
CA LEU A 219 -7.38 -16.93 10.93
C LEU A 219 -6.06 -17.57 11.36
N LEU A 220 -5.00 -17.47 10.54
CA LEU A 220 -3.67 -17.96 10.90
C LEU A 220 -3.09 -17.20 12.11
N ARG A 221 -3.33 -15.89 12.24
CA ARG A 221 -2.94 -15.12 13.43
C ARG A 221 -3.69 -15.59 14.68
N TYR A 222 -5.00 -15.81 14.58
CA TYR A 222 -5.80 -16.32 15.69
C TYR A 222 -5.41 -17.76 16.07
N ALA A 223 -5.06 -18.60 15.09
CA ALA A 223 -4.52 -19.92 15.35
C ALA A 223 -3.19 -19.82 16.13
N ASN A 224 -2.29 -18.92 15.73
CA ASN A 224 -1.01 -18.74 16.43
C ASN A 224 -1.19 -18.23 17.87
N SER A 225 -2.07 -17.24 18.07
CA SER A 225 -2.39 -16.73 19.41
C SER A 225 -3.08 -17.77 20.30
N ALA A 226 -3.97 -18.59 19.73
CA ALA A 226 -4.59 -19.69 20.46
C ALA A 226 -3.57 -20.77 20.86
N LEU A 227 -2.62 -21.06 19.98
CA LEU A 227 -1.55 -22.02 20.23
C LEU A 227 -0.61 -21.56 21.36
N GLU A 228 -0.26 -20.28 21.39
CA GLU A 228 0.53 -19.67 22.48
C GLU A 228 -0.17 -19.75 23.84
N ASN A 229 -1.50 -19.75 23.86
CA ASN A 229 -2.32 -19.90 25.06
C ASN A 229 -2.71 -21.35 25.38
N GLU A 230 -2.10 -22.34 24.70
CA GLU A 230 -2.39 -23.77 24.82
C GLU A 230 -3.86 -24.14 24.51
N ASP A 231 -4.60 -23.27 23.82
CA ASP A 231 -5.97 -23.55 23.35
C ASP A 231 -5.92 -24.30 22.02
N ILE A 232 -5.75 -25.63 22.15
CA ILE A 232 -5.67 -26.55 21.01
C ILE A 232 -6.99 -26.57 20.22
N ALA A 233 -8.14 -26.42 20.88
CA ALA A 233 -9.44 -26.47 20.21
C ALA A 233 -9.63 -25.28 19.26
N THR A 234 -9.34 -24.07 19.74
CA THR A 234 -9.42 -22.84 18.92
C THR A 234 -8.34 -22.83 17.83
N THR A 235 -7.16 -23.38 18.10
CA THR A 235 -6.10 -23.55 17.09
C THR A 235 -6.58 -24.44 15.93
N VAL A 236 -7.12 -25.63 16.24
CA VAL A 236 -7.63 -26.56 15.23
C VAL A 236 -8.77 -25.93 14.45
N HIS A 237 -9.73 -25.27 15.12
CA HIS A 237 -10.85 -24.61 14.47
C HIS A 237 -10.43 -23.54 13.45
N ASN A 238 -9.49 -22.67 13.82
CA ASN A 238 -9.00 -21.63 12.92
C ASN A 238 -8.22 -22.21 11.73
N CYS A 239 -7.43 -23.27 11.94
CA CYS A 239 -6.75 -23.99 10.86
C CYS A 239 -7.73 -24.69 9.89
N GLU A 240 -8.82 -25.28 10.40
CA GLU A 240 -9.87 -25.87 9.57
C GLU A 240 -10.56 -24.81 8.68
N GLN A 241 -10.85 -23.63 9.24
CA GLN A 241 -11.41 -22.51 8.50
C GLN A 241 -10.44 -22.01 7.40
N VAL A 242 -9.13 -21.97 7.67
CA VAL A 242 -8.11 -21.66 6.67
C VAL A 242 -8.12 -22.68 5.53
N LEU A 243 -8.15 -23.97 5.87
CA LEU A 243 -8.22 -25.03 4.88
C LEU A 243 -9.47 -24.90 4.01
N GLN A 244 -10.63 -24.63 4.62
CA GLN A 244 -11.90 -24.44 3.90
C GLN A 244 -11.84 -23.27 2.91
N LEU A 245 -11.21 -22.16 3.30
CA LEU A 245 -11.06 -20.97 2.45
C LEU A 245 -10.10 -21.19 1.27
N LEU A 246 -9.05 -21.99 1.45
CA LEU A 246 -8.03 -22.25 0.43
C LEU A 246 -8.34 -23.46 -0.46
N GLN A 247 -9.19 -24.38 -0.01
CA GLN A 247 -9.55 -25.60 -0.72
C GLN A 247 -10.06 -25.39 -2.16
N PRO A 248 -10.83 -24.35 -2.50
CA PRO A 248 -11.24 -24.06 -3.87
C PRO A 248 -10.09 -23.68 -4.82
N TYR A 249 -8.92 -23.36 -4.28
CA TYR A 249 -7.74 -22.91 -5.03
C TYR A 249 -6.61 -23.94 -5.02
N ASN A 250 -6.83 -25.10 -4.39
CA ASN A 250 -5.90 -26.23 -4.35
C ASN A 250 -6.18 -27.14 -5.56
N HIS A 251 -5.38 -27.01 -6.62
CA HIS A 251 -5.49 -27.78 -7.87
C HIS A 251 -4.15 -28.37 -8.29
#